data_AF-A0A378PLK7-F1
#
_entry.id   AF-A0A378PLK7-F1
#
_cell.length_a   1.000
_cell.length_b   1.000
_cell.length_c   1.000
_cell.angle_alpha   90.00
_cell.angle_beta   90.00
_cell.angle_gamma   90.00
#
_symmetry.space_group_name_H-M   'P 1'
#
loop_
_entity.id
_entity.type
_entity.pdbx_description
1 polymer ?
#
loop_
_entity_poly.entity_id
_entity_poly.type
_entity_poly.pdbx_seq_one_letter_code
_entity_poly.pdbx_strand_id
1 'polypeptide(L)'
;MIFGLLPAIESIMGFGISLILAVPLFFGLFEQRTAERLSMLSMNIMPWGTLGLATLVGSQISGYTILELGLKSSYLILPIFLLLSNLTLYLVKTKSYSFRDFFFASTLSSLLCALLYIFNRLQLVEIAGVIAGMTTFFTFFCFFTLQNKRSLFQEIKNLLKAISPYFLIIFFIIINKFLLWIFPLLSSLSTIHGYGVNFSLASSPLFAIFLAVLCLAYHKKINIKVPVTKAYKACSVLFIFIFLAQFMNFSGFIQNMAAHINSQNNDFFIKSISPMFAMLSGFITGSNLGGNALLMGIQKKPGRIYWRLVAIFGNSKCRVWLCCICFDAYYYSYQNYC
;
A
#
# COMPACT_ATOMS: atom_id res chain seq x y z
N MET A 1 14.51 4.86 -4.65
CA MET A 1 13.76 3.64 -5.06
C MET A 1 12.71 3.25 -4.03
N ILE A 2 13.06 3.09 -2.74
CA ILE A 2 12.14 2.69 -1.65
C ILE A 2 11.03 3.70 -1.36
N PHE A 3 11.30 5.00 -1.50
CA PHE A 3 10.32 6.09 -1.28
C PHE A 3 9.94 6.79 -2.59
N GLY A 4 9.67 6.03 -3.65
CA GLY A 4 9.21 6.59 -4.93
C GLY A 4 8.76 5.51 -5.90
N LEU A 5 9.72 4.89 -6.59
CA LEU A 5 9.46 3.84 -7.60
C LEU A 5 8.71 2.62 -7.01
N LEU A 6 9.23 2.04 -5.94
CA LEU A 6 8.66 0.83 -5.34
C LEU A 6 7.26 1.09 -4.75
N PRO A 7 7.02 2.22 -4.07
CA PRO A 7 5.67 2.65 -3.71
C PRO A 7 4.73 2.77 -4.92
N ALA A 8 5.16 3.41 -6.02
CA ALA A 8 4.33 3.50 -7.21
C ALA A 8 3.97 2.10 -7.77
N ILE A 9 4.94 1.19 -7.84
CA ILE A 9 4.73 -0.19 -8.30
C ILE A 9 3.79 -0.95 -7.35
N GLU A 10 3.99 -0.82 -6.03
CA GLU A 10 3.12 -1.44 -5.01
C GLU A 10 1.69 -0.90 -5.11
N SER A 11 1.50 0.39 -5.37
CA SER A 11 0.19 0.98 -5.60
C SER A 11 -0.51 0.42 -6.85
N ILE A 12 0.22 0.12 -7.93
CA ILE A 12 -0.36 -0.46 -9.16
C ILE A 12 -0.67 -1.95 -8.96
N MET A 13 0.33 -2.72 -8.56
CA MET A 13 0.29 -4.19 -8.61
C MET A 13 -0.30 -4.79 -7.34
N GLY A 14 -0.30 -4.06 -6.23
CA GLY A 14 -0.74 -4.56 -4.95
C GLY A 14 0.33 -5.31 -4.16
N PHE A 15 -0.13 -5.82 -3.02
CA PHE A 15 0.73 -6.44 -2.02
C PHE A 15 1.45 -7.69 -2.55
N GLY A 16 2.77 -7.74 -2.35
CA GLY A 16 3.60 -8.92 -2.59
C GLY A 16 4.21 -8.98 -4.00
N ILE A 17 3.53 -8.43 -4.99
CA ILE A 17 4.00 -8.44 -6.38
C ILE A 17 5.17 -7.47 -6.56
N SER A 18 5.19 -6.35 -5.83
CA SER A 18 6.33 -5.42 -5.83
C SER A 18 7.64 -6.07 -5.36
N LEU A 19 7.58 -7.08 -4.47
CA LEU A 19 8.77 -7.82 -4.02
C LEU A 19 9.43 -8.63 -5.14
N ILE A 20 8.65 -9.16 -6.08
CA ILE A 20 9.17 -9.91 -7.23
C ILE A 20 10.16 -9.05 -8.02
N LEU A 21 9.96 -7.73 -8.02
CA LEU A 21 10.84 -6.78 -8.67
C LEU A 21 11.90 -6.22 -7.70
N ALA A 22 11.51 -5.88 -6.47
CA ALA A 22 12.39 -5.27 -5.47
C ALA A 22 13.53 -6.21 -5.02
N VAL A 23 13.23 -7.48 -4.76
CA VAL A 23 14.20 -8.47 -4.24
C VAL A 23 15.38 -8.65 -5.20
N PRO A 24 15.19 -9.13 -6.45
CA PRO A 24 16.32 -9.33 -7.36
C PRO A 24 17.07 -8.03 -7.65
N LEU A 25 16.36 -6.89 -7.67
CA LEU A 25 16.97 -5.59 -7.86
C LEU A 25 17.91 -5.22 -6.70
N PHE A 26 17.51 -5.45 -5.45
CA PHE A 26 18.38 -5.16 -4.32
C PHE A 26 19.55 -6.15 -4.20
N PHE A 27 19.32 -7.44 -4.49
CA PHE A 27 20.40 -8.44 -4.51
C PHE A 27 21.43 -8.18 -5.62
N GLY A 28 21.04 -7.52 -6.71
CA GLY A 28 21.97 -7.08 -7.75
C GLY A 28 22.75 -5.79 -7.40
N LEU A 29 22.33 -5.05 -6.37
CA LEU A 29 22.90 -3.73 -6.02
C LEU A 29 23.64 -3.72 -4.69
N PHE A 30 23.29 -4.62 -3.77
CA PHE A 30 23.78 -4.62 -2.39
C PHE A 30 24.16 -6.03 -1.94
N GLU A 31 24.98 -6.11 -0.89
CA GLU A 31 25.28 -7.37 -0.19
C GLU A 31 23.99 -8.03 0.33
N GLN A 32 23.97 -9.37 0.37
CA GLN A 32 22.82 -10.19 0.71
C GLN A 32 22.05 -9.70 1.95
N ARG A 33 22.75 -9.46 3.07
CA ARG A 33 22.11 -9.02 4.33
C ARG A 33 21.40 -7.67 4.18
N THR A 34 22.00 -6.74 3.46
CA THR A 34 21.41 -5.42 3.20
C THR A 34 20.27 -5.53 2.19
N ALA A 35 20.43 -6.34 1.15
CA ALA A 35 19.40 -6.57 0.14
C ALA A 35 18.12 -7.18 0.73
N GLU A 36 18.24 -8.16 1.63
CA GLU A 36 17.10 -8.76 2.34
C GLU A 36 16.35 -7.72 3.18
N ARG A 37 17.07 -6.94 3.98
CA ARG A 37 16.48 -5.88 4.83
C ARG A 37 15.80 -4.79 4.00
N LEU A 38 16.44 -4.32 2.93
CA LEU A 38 15.87 -3.31 2.03
C LEU A 38 14.64 -3.85 1.28
N SER A 39 14.65 -5.13 0.91
CA SER A 39 13.49 -5.79 0.31
C SER A 39 12.29 -5.76 1.24
N MET A 40 12.49 -6.08 2.53
CA MET A 40 11.41 -6.00 3.52
C MET A 40 10.89 -4.57 3.72
N LEU A 41 11.80 -3.58 3.75
CA LEU A 41 11.45 -2.15 3.93
C LEU A 41 10.75 -1.54 2.72
N SER A 42 10.81 -2.18 1.55
CA SER A 42 10.20 -1.67 0.32
C SER A 42 8.67 -1.72 0.27
N MET A 43 8.04 -2.50 1.16
CA MET A 43 6.59 -2.68 1.21
C MET A 43 5.95 -1.74 2.24
N ASN A 44 5.80 -0.48 1.88
CA ASN A 44 5.46 0.57 2.86
C ASN A 44 4.25 1.43 2.48
N ILE A 45 3.73 1.38 1.24
CA ILE A 45 2.63 2.26 0.79
C ILE A 45 1.26 1.56 0.77
N MET A 46 0.99 0.76 1.78
CA MET A 46 -0.09 -0.23 1.74
C MET A 46 -1.54 0.31 1.65
N PRO A 47 -1.94 1.48 2.22
CA PRO A 47 -3.31 2.00 2.04
C PRO A 47 -3.69 2.22 0.57
N TRP A 48 -2.69 2.46 -0.28
CA TRP A 48 -2.85 2.74 -1.71
C TRP A 48 -2.47 1.55 -2.59
N GLY A 49 -2.16 0.39 -2.00
CA GLY A 49 -1.92 -0.85 -2.72
C GLY A 49 -3.12 -1.28 -3.56
N THR A 50 -2.87 -1.82 -4.76
CA THR A 50 -3.91 -2.22 -5.72
C THR A 50 -4.92 -1.09 -5.96
N LEU A 51 -4.43 0.12 -6.20
CA LEU A 51 -5.22 1.34 -6.41
C LEU A 51 -6.16 1.64 -5.24
N GLY A 52 -5.70 1.42 -4.02
CA GLY A 52 -6.47 1.69 -2.81
C GLY A 52 -7.62 0.73 -2.55
N LEU A 53 -7.62 -0.48 -3.14
CA LEU A 53 -8.68 -1.47 -2.94
C LEU A 53 -8.92 -1.81 -1.47
N ALA A 54 -7.87 -1.91 -0.65
CA ALA A 54 -7.99 -2.16 0.78
C ALA A 54 -8.67 -0.99 1.54
N THR A 55 -8.47 0.24 1.06
CA THR A 55 -9.13 1.44 1.59
C THR A 55 -10.59 1.50 1.14
N LEU A 56 -10.88 1.08 -0.10
CA LEU A 56 -12.24 0.95 -0.62
C LEU A 56 -13.04 -0.09 0.17
N VAL A 57 -12.53 -1.31 0.34
CA VAL A 57 -13.21 -2.34 1.14
C VAL A 57 -13.32 -1.91 2.60
N GLY A 58 -12.28 -1.27 3.14
CA GLY A 58 -12.31 -0.71 4.47
C GLY A 58 -13.41 0.35 4.66
N SER A 59 -13.67 1.18 3.65
CA SER A 59 -14.75 2.19 3.68
C SER A 59 -16.14 1.54 3.81
N GLN A 60 -16.37 0.45 3.08
CA GLN A 60 -17.64 -0.28 3.09
C GLN A 60 -17.92 -0.95 4.45
N ILE A 61 -16.88 -1.49 5.10
CA ILE A 61 -17.01 -2.17 6.39
C ILE A 61 -17.08 -1.17 7.55
N SER A 62 -16.23 -0.14 7.50
CA SER A 62 -16.13 0.84 8.58
C SER A 62 -17.19 1.93 8.50
N GLY A 63 -17.85 2.12 7.37
CA GLY A 63 -18.82 3.20 7.13
C GLY A 63 -18.21 4.60 7.03
N TYR A 64 -16.87 4.71 7.02
CA TYR A 64 -16.16 5.95 6.68
C TYR A 64 -16.10 6.11 5.17
N THR A 65 -15.98 7.35 4.70
CA THR A 65 -15.74 7.57 3.27
C THR A 65 -14.31 7.16 2.88
N ILE A 66 -14.11 6.77 1.62
CA ILE A 66 -12.79 6.48 1.06
C ILE A 66 -11.84 7.68 1.23
N LEU A 67 -12.37 8.90 1.07
CA LEU A 67 -11.65 10.15 1.25
C LEU A 67 -11.12 10.32 2.68
N GLU A 68 -11.97 10.10 3.69
CA GLU A 68 -11.57 10.21 5.09
C GLU A 68 -10.48 9.21 5.46
N LEU A 69 -10.62 7.96 5.01
CA LEU A 69 -9.62 6.92 5.25
C LEU A 69 -8.30 7.25 4.56
N GLY A 70 -8.33 7.74 3.31
CA GLY A 70 -7.15 8.18 2.57
C GLY A 70 -6.42 9.34 3.24
N LEU A 71 -7.15 10.42 3.57
CA LEU A 71 -6.57 11.60 4.22
C LEU A 71 -5.96 11.27 5.57
N LYS A 72 -6.68 10.53 6.42
CA LYS A 72 -6.18 10.15 7.73
C LYS A 72 -4.97 9.23 7.61
N SER A 73 -5.00 8.25 6.72
CA SER A 73 -3.84 7.37 6.48
C SER A 73 -2.61 8.15 6.02
N SER A 74 -2.79 9.20 5.21
CA SER A 74 -1.65 9.99 4.70
C SER A 74 -0.93 10.79 5.78
N TYR A 75 -1.62 11.46 6.70
CA TYR A 75 -0.94 12.17 7.78
C TYR A 75 -0.31 11.20 8.78
N LEU A 76 -0.99 10.09 9.07
CA LEU A 76 -0.57 9.13 10.09
C LEU A 76 0.65 8.31 9.70
N ILE A 77 0.91 8.14 8.40
CA ILE A 77 2.08 7.40 7.92
C ILE A 77 3.36 8.25 7.88
N LEU A 78 3.25 9.58 7.99
CA LEU A 78 4.39 10.51 7.97
C LEU A 78 5.52 10.14 8.95
N PRO A 79 5.29 9.97 10.26
CA PRO A 79 6.37 9.63 11.20
C PRO A 79 7.02 8.28 10.88
N ILE A 80 6.23 7.33 10.36
CA ILE A 80 6.71 6.02 9.97
C ILE A 80 7.60 6.14 8.73
N PHE A 81 7.21 6.92 7.72
CA PHE A 81 8.03 7.16 6.54
C PHE A 81 9.33 7.89 6.86
N LEU A 82 9.31 8.86 7.78
CA LEU A 82 10.52 9.52 8.26
C LEU A 82 11.46 8.53 8.96
N LEU A 83 10.94 7.65 9.80
CA LEU A 83 11.75 6.65 10.48
C LEU A 83 12.32 5.61 9.49
N LEU A 84 11.48 5.10 8.59
CA LEU A 84 11.89 4.11 7.60
C LEU A 84 12.90 4.69 6.60
N SER A 85 12.76 5.95 6.17
CA SER A 85 13.72 6.58 5.24
C SER A 85 15.10 6.70 5.88
N ASN A 86 15.17 7.18 7.11
CA ASN A 86 16.41 7.27 7.86
C ASN A 86 17.00 5.87 8.16
N LEU A 87 16.17 4.88 8.50
CA LEU A 87 16.60 3.49 8.70
C LEU A 87 17.17 2.88 7.41
N THR A 88 16.53 3.10 6.25
CA THR A 88 17.06 2.61 4.97
C THR A 88 18.41 3.24 4.64
N LEU A 89 18.60 4.52 4.97
CA LEU A 89 19.86 5.20 4.73
C LEU A 89 20.97 4.69 5.66
N TYR A 90 20.64 4.43 6.93
CA TYR A 90 21.53 3.78 7.90
C TYR A 90 21.97 2.38 7.44
N LEU A 91 21.06 1.57 6.87
CA LEU A 91 21.38 0.23 6.38
C LEU A 91 22.26 0.23 5.12
N VAL A 92 22.15 1.26 4.28
CA VAL A 92 22.93 1.37 3.03
C VAL A 92 24.31 1.98 3.28
N LYS A 93 24.43 2.96 4.18
CA LYS A 93 25.71 3.61 4.46
C LYS A 93 26.51 2.85 5.52
N THR A 94 27.63 2.27 5.10
CA THR A 94 28.63 1.63 5.99
C THR A 94 29.58 2.62 6.65
N LYS A 95 29.69 3.87 6.15
CA LYS A 95 30.49 4.97 6.74
C LYS A 95 29.60 6.05 7.35
N SER A 96 30.20 6.86 8.23
CA SER A 96 29.59 7.91 9.06
C SER A 96 28.37 8.60 8.44
N TYR A 97 27.24 8.45 9.13
CA TYR A 97 25.95 9.07 8.83
C TYR A 97 26.02 10.58 9.02
N SER A 98 25.98 11.36 7.94
CA SER A 98 26.04 12.82 8.02
C SER A 98 24.65 13.43 8.24
N PHE A 99 24.61 14.60 8.89
CA PHE A 99 23.39 15.37 9.07
C PHE A 99 22.73 15.78 7.74
N ARG A 100 23.52 15.96 6.68
CA ARG A 100 23.01 16.23 5.32
C ARG A 100 22.22 15.05 4.75
N ASP A 101 22.65 13.82 5.04
CA ASP A 101 21.97 12.62 4.57
C ASP A 101 20.64 12.40 5.28
N PHE A 102 20.61 12.68 6.60
CA PHE A 102 19.37 12.67 7.38
C PHE A 102 18.31 13.61 6.80
N PHE A 103 18.71 14.85 6.50
CA PHE A 103 17.79 15.81 5.88
C PHE A 103 17.33 15.33 4.51
N PHE A 104 18.23 14.77 3.72
CA PHE A 104 17.89 14.26 2.39
C PHE A 104 16.91 13.09 2.43
N ALA A 105 17.11 12.12 3.32
CA ALA A 105 16.17 11.01 3.53
C ALA A 105 14.82 11.52 4.05
N SER A 106 14.85 12.48 4.98
CA SER A 106 13.65 13.05 5.57
C SER A 106 12.83 13.85 4.55
N THR A 107 13.48 14.62 3.67
CA THR A 107 12.80 15.38 2.60
C THR A 107 12.16 14.47 1.55
N LEU A 108 12.79 13.34 1.23
CA LEU A 108 12.21 12.29 0.37
C LEU A 108 10.87 11.77 0.93
N SER A 109 10.89 11.33 2.18
CA SER A 109 9.71 10.79 2.85
C SER A 109 8.62 11.84 3.07
N SER A 110 8.98 13.08 3.39
CA SER A 110 8.01 14.15 3.57
C SER A 110 7.38 14.57 2.25
N LEU A 111 8.13 14.60 1.15
CA LEU A 111 7.60 14.87 -0.19
C LEU A 111 6.57 13.82 -0.60
N LEU A 112 6.90 12.53 -0.44
CA LEU A 112 5.97 11.43 -0.74
C LEU A 112 4.68 11.57 0.07
N CYS A 113 4.80 11.84 1.36
CA CYS A 113 3.67 12.01 2.25
C CYS A 113 2.81 13.25 1.94
N ALA A 114 3.45 14.36 1.60
CA ALA A 114 2.76 15.60 1.21
C ALA A 114 1.96 15.39 -0.08
N LEU A 115 2.55 14.73 -1.07
CA LEU A 115 1.88 14.42 -2.33
C LEU A 115 0.70 13.46 -2.12
N LEU A 116 0.86 12.43 -1.27
CA LEU A 116 -0.25 11.58 -0.86
C LEU A 116 -1.41 12.38 -0.26
N TYR A 117 -1.11 13.29 0.67
CA TYR A 117 -2.13 14.15 1.26
C TYR A 117 -2.83 15.04 0.23
N ILE A 118 -2.06 15.68 -0.67
CA ILE A 118 -2.60 16.55 -1.73
C ILE A 118 -3.50 15.76 -2.68
N PHE A 119 -3.06 14.61 -3.19
CA PHE A 119 -3.87 13.82 -4.13
C PHE A 119 -5.10 13.20 -3.47
N ASN A 120 -5.02 12.84 -2.18
CA ASN A 120 -6.20 12.45 -1.43
C ASN A 120 -7.18 13.63 -1.30
N ARG A 121 -6.72 14.86 -1.03
CA ARG A 121 -7.58 16.07 -0.98
C ARG A 121 -8.27 16.34 -2.30
N LEU A 122 -7.63 16.01 -3.43
CA LEU A 122 -8.19 16.09 -4.78
C LEU A 122 -9.17 14.93 -5.10
N GLN A 123 -9.57 14.12 -4.12
CA GLN A 123 -10.45 12.95 -4.28
C GLN A 123 -9.86 11.85 -5.18
N LEU A 124 -8.56 11.90 -5.47
CA LEU A 124 -7.85 10.90 -6.28
C LEU A 124 -7.26 9.79 -5.41
N VAL A 125 -7.98 9.35 -4.36
CA VAL A 125 -7.45 8.44 -3.35
C VAL A 125 -6.90 7.16 -3.96
N GLU A 126 -7.57 6.57 -4.94
CA GLU A 126 -7.12 5.31 -5.58
C GLU A 126 -5.78 5.44 -6.32
N ILE A 127 -5.54 6.58 -6.99
CA ILE A 127 -4.35 6.79 -7.83
C ILE A 127 -3.27 7.57 -7.06
N ALA A 128 -3.60 8.12 -5.88
CA ALA A 128 -2.70 8.96 -5.08
C ALA A 128 -1.34 8.30 -4.84
N GLY A 129 -1.30 7.02 -4.49
CA GLY A 129 -0.05 6.29 -4.27
C GLY A 129 0.83 6.16 -5.52
N VAL A 130 0.22 5.97 -6.69
CA VAL A 130 0.91 5.88 -7.97
C VAL A 130 1.53 7.24 -8.33
N ILE A 131 0.71 8.30 -8.32
CA ILE A 131 1.16 9.64 -8.73
C ILE A 131 2.18 10.17 -7.73
N ALA A 132 1.95 10.04 -6.41
CA ALA A 132 2.88 10.48 -5.38
C ALA A 132 4.23 9.73 -5.45
N GLY A 133 4.20 8.41 -5.69
CA GLY A 133 5.41 7.61 -5.85
C GLY A 133 6.20 7.98 -7.10
N MET A 134 5.52 8.12 -8.25
CA MET A 134 6.16 8.50 -9.52
C MET A 134 6.73 9.91 -9.48
N THR A 135 5.97 10.88 -9.00
CA THR A 135 6.43 12.28 -8.87
C THR A 135 7.64 12.35 -7.96
N THR A 136 7.60 11.71 -6.79
CA THR A 136 8.76 11.64 -5.88
C THR A 136 9.96 10.97 -6.57
N PHE A 137 9.76 9.88 -7.31
CA PHE A 137 10.85 9.25 -8.06
C PHE A 137 11.46 10.19 -9.11
N PHE A 138 10.65 10.86 -9.93
CA PHE A 138 11.12 11.76 -10.97
C PHE A 138 11.81 13.01 -10.43
N THR A 139 11.30 13.62 -9.35
CA THR A 139 11.95 14.79 -8.73
C THR A 139 13.38 14.46 -8.33
N PHE A 140 13.59 13.31 -7.71
CA PHE A 140 14.93 12.89 -7.27
C PHE A 140 15.80 12.38 -8.41
N PHE A 141 15.21 11.68 -9.37
CA PHE A 141 15.91 11.26 -10.57
C PHE A 141 16.48 12.47 -11.31
N CYS A 142 15.65 13.50 -11.57
CA CYS A 142 16.09 14.74 -12.19
C CYS A 142 17.19 15.44 -11.37
N PHE A 143 17.04 15.52 -10.06
CA PHE A 143 18.03 16.13 -9.17
C PHE A 143 19.41 15.45 -9.27
N PHE A 144 19.47 14.12 -9.25
CA PHE A 144 20.74 13.37 -9.35
C PHE A 144 21.35 13.42 -10.75
N THR A 145 20.54 13.32 -11.80
CA THR A 145 21.04 13.38 -13.18
C THR A 145 21.62 14.77 -13.50
N LEU A 146 21.00 15.84 -13.00
CA LEU A 146 21.54 17.21 -13.08
C LEU A 146 22.85 17.37 -12.30
N GLN A 147 22.95 16.83 -11.09
CA GLN A 147 24.19 16.90 -10.30
C GLN A 147 25.34 16.15 -10.95
N ASN A 148 25.07 14.98 -11.56
CA ASN A 148 26.08 14.17 -12.22
C ASN A 148 26.40 14.63 -13.66
N LYS A 149 25.87 15.79 -14.10
CA LYS A 149 26.02 16.36 -15.45
C LYS A 149 25.72 15.36 -16.58
N ARG A 150 24.85 14.38 -16.32
CA ARG A 150 24.44 13.39 -17.31
C ARG A 150 23.32 13.97 -18.16
N SER A 151 23.20 13.50 -19.40
CA SER A 151 22.13 13.93 -20.29
C SER A 151 20.78 13.37 -19.80
N LEU A 152 19.99 14.23 -19.16
CA LEU A 152 18.64 13.93 -18.68
C LEU A 152 17.78 13.21 -19.74
N PHE A 153 17.85 13.68 -20.98
CA PHE A 153 17.07 13.14 -22.07
C PHE A 153 17.35 11.67 -22.36
N GLN A 154 18.62 11.25 -22.32
CA GLN A 154 19.03 9.88 -22.66
C GLN A 154 18.59 8.90 -21.57
N GLU A 155 18.75 9.28 -20.29
CA GLU A 155 18.36 8.40 -19.19
C GLU A 155 16.83 8.30 -19.04
N ILE A 156 16.08 9.40 -19.24
CA ILE A 156 14.60 9.39 -19.26
C ILE A 156 14.09 8.45 -20.37
N LYS A 157 14.70 8.48 -21.56
CA LYS A 157 14.32 7.59 -22.67
C LYS A 157 14.51 6.11 -22.31
N ASN A 158 15.61 5.76 -21.65
CA ASN A 158 15.89 4.39 -21.22
C ASN A 158 14.91 3.92 -20.13
N LEU A 159 14.61 4.79 -19.16
CA LEU A 159 13.62 4.53 -18.10
C LEU A 159 12.21 4.36 -18.67
N LEU A 160 11.78 5.24 -19.59
CA LEU A 160 10.49 5.14 -20.26
C LEU A 160 10.34 3.83 -21.02
N LYS A 161 11.40 3.35 -21.67
CA LYS A 161 11.39 2.07 -22.37
C LYS A 161 11.23 0.89 -21.40
N ALA A 162 11.82 0.97 -20.20
CA ALA A 162 11.72 -0.07 -19.18
C ALA A 162 10.35 -0.08 -18.46
N ILE A 163 9.76 1.09 -18.21
CA ILE A 163 8.52 1.25 -17.44
C ILE A 163 7.28 1.30 -18.36
N SER A 164 7.45 1.25 -19.68
CA SER A 164 6.37 1.37 -20.67
C SER A 164 5.11 0.52 -20.40
N PRO A 165 5.18 -0.77 -19.98
CA PRO A 165 3.97 -1.55 -19.76
C PRO A 165 3.18 -1.07 -18.54
N TYR A 166 3.84 -0.50 -17.53
CA TYR A 166 3.19 0.02 -16.33
C TYR A 166 2.52 1.37 -16.59
N PHE A 167 3.14 2.25 -17.38
CA PHE A 167 2.53 3.51 -17.81
C PHE A 167 1.23 3.29 -18.58
N LEU A 168 1.17 2.25 -19.42
CA LEU A 168 -0.01 1.91 -20.19
C LEU A 168 -1.20 1.52 -19.28
N ILE A 169 -0.94 0.76 -18.20
CA ILE A 169 -1.94 0.42 -17.19
C ILE A 169 -2.45 1.68 -16.48
N ILE A 170 -1.53 2.52 -16.00
CA ILE A 170 -1.87 3.78 -15.31
C ILE A 170 -2.71 4.69 -16.22
N PHE A 171 -2.33 4.80 -17.49
CA PHE A 171 -3.03 5.61 -18.48
C PHE A 171 -4.48 5.16 -18.66
N PHE A 172 -4.74 3.85 -18.81
CA PHE A 172 -6.11 3.34 -18.92
C PHE A 172 -6.94 3.53 -17.65
N ILE A 173 -6.33 3.45 -16.46
CA ILE A 173 -7.02 3.72 -15.20
C ILE A 173 -7.44 5.19 -15.11
N ILE A 174 -6.53 6.11 -15.46
CA ILE A 174 -6.82 7.55 -15.49
C ILE A 174 -7.93 7.86 -16.49
N ILE A 175 -7.84 7.30 -17.71
CA ILE A 175 -8.88 7.46 -18.74
C ILE A 175 -10.22 6.94 -18.24
N ASN A 176 -10.28 5.74 -17.64
CA ASN A 176 -11.54 5.18 -17.17
C ASN A 176 -12.20 6.11 -16.13
N LYS A 177 -11.41 6.64 -15.18
CA LYS A 177 -11.93 7.59 -14.19
C LYS A 177 -12.37 8.91 -14.79
N PHE A 178 -11.59 9.46 -15.72
CA PHE A 178 -11.94 10.69 -16.41
C PHE A 178 -13.22 10.53 -17.23
N LEU A 179 -13.39 9.39 -17.88
CA LEU A 179 -14.59 9.05 -18.63
C LEU A 179 -15.83 8.97 -17.72
N LEU A 180 -15.71 8.30 -16.56
CA LEU A 180 -16.78 8.21 -15.56
C LEU A 180 -17.12 9.57 -14.92
N TRP A 181 -16.13 10.46 -14.80
CA TRP A 181 -16.34 11.81 -14.31
C TRP A 181 -17.16 12.66 -15.31
N ILE A 182 -16.90 12.51 -16.61
CA ILE A 182 -17.66 13.20 -17.67
C ILE A 182 -19.05 12.57 -17.86
N PHE A 183 -19.15 11.25 -17.76
CA PHE A 183 -20.38 10.50 -18.04
C PHE A 183 -20.87 9.75 -16.80
N PRO A 184 -21.44 10.45 -15.80
CA PRO A 184 -21.94 9.81 -14.58
C PRO A 184 -23.08 8.81 -14.85
N LEU A 185 -23.83 8.98 -15.96
CA LEU A 185 -24.87 8.03 -16.41
C LEU A 185 -24.32 6.64 -16.77
N LEU A 186 -23.06 6.51 -17.19
CA LEU A 186 -22.43 5.20 -17.41
C LEU A 186 -22.26 4.42 -16.10
N SER A 187 -22.06 5.14 -15.00
CA SER A 187 -21.93 4.52 -13.67
C SER A 187 -23.28 4.04 -13.14
N SER A 188 -24.38 4.77 -13.38
CA SER A 188 -25.72 4.40 -12.89
C SER A 188 -26.37 3.25 -13.67
N LEU A 189 -26.02 3.05 -14.94
CA LEU A 189 -26.52 1.93 -15.75
C LEU A 189 -25.87 0.58 -15.40
N SER A 190 -24.70 0.62 -14.75
CA SER A 190 -23.88 -0.56 -14.45
C SER A 190 -23.84 -0.92 -12.96
N THR A 191 -24.71 -0.31 -12.14
CA THR A 191 -24.85 -0.63 -10.71
C THR A 191 -25.74 -1.84 -10.51
N ILE A 192 -25.14 -2.93 -10.05
CA ILE A 192 -25.88 -4.05 -9.47
C ILE A 192 -26.10 -3.72 -7.99
N HIS A 193 -27.37 -3.60 -7.61
CA HIS A 193 -27.78 -3.35 -6.24
C HIS A 193 -27.86 -4.67 -5.48
N GLY A 194 -26.98 -4.87 -4.49
CA GLY A 194 -27.08 -5.93 -3.51
C GLY A 194 -27.57 -5.41 -2.15
N TYR A 195 -27.92 -6.32 -1.23
CA TYR A 195 -28.22 -5.97 0.16
C TYR A 195 -26.99 -5.32 0.82
N GLY A 196 -26.96 -3.99 0.85
CA GLY A 196 -25.91 -3.19 1.51
C GLY A 196 -24.64 -2.92 0.70
N VAL A 197 -24.52 -3.43 -0.54
CA VAL A 197 -23.35 -3.19 -1.41
C VAL A 197 -23.81 -2.91 -2.84
N ASN A 198 -23.46 -1.74 -3.35
CA ASN A 198 -23.66 -1.38 -4.76
C ASN A 198 -22.37 -1.69 -5.53
N PHE A 199 -22.45 -2.55 -6.53
CA PHE A 199 -21.33 -2.85 -7.43
C PHE A 199 -21.54 -2.13 -8.76
N SER A 200 -20.80 -1.06 -9.02
CA SER A 200 -20.73 -0.43 -10.34
C SER A 200 -19.58 -1.06 -11.14
N LEU A 201 -19.93 -1.87 -12.14
CA LEU A 201 -18.92 -2.59 -12.94
C LEU A 201 -18.00 -1.62 -13.69
N ALA A 202 -18.54 -0.51 -14.20
CA ALA A 202 -17.77 0.48 -14.94
C ALA A 202 -16.76 1.25 -14.07
N SER A 203 -17.10 1.49 -12.80
CA SER A 203 -16.20 2.15 -11.84
C SER A 203 -15.08 1.24 -11.34
N SER A 204 -15.17 -0.06 -11.61
CA SER A 204 -14.19 -1.03 -11.14
C SER A 204 -12.83 -0.85 -11.84
N PRO A 205 -11.72 -0.76 -11.10
CA PRO A 205 -10.37 -0.74 -11.67
C PRO A 205 -10.06 -1.95 -12.57
N LEU A 206 -10.79 -3.06 -12.40
CA LEU A 206 -10.66 -4.28 -13.20
C LEU A 206 -10.90 -4.04 -14.69
N PHE A 207 -11.85 -3.17 -15.05
CA PHE A 207 -12.16 -2.89 -16.46
C PHE A 207 -10.98 -2.20 -17.17
N ALA A 208 -10.35 -1.24 -16.50
CA ALA A 208 -9.18 -0.54 -17.02
C ALA A 208 -7.97 -1.49 -17.18
N ILE A 209 -7.75 -2.38 -16.21
CA ILE A 209 -6.68 -3.38 -16.27
C ILE A 209 -6.93 -4.38 -17.40
N PHE A 210 -8.18 -4.82 -17.58
CA PHE A 210 -8.56 -5.74 -18.66
C PHE A 210 -8.29 -5.13 -20.04
N LEU A 211 -8.67 -3.87 -20.26
CA LEU A 211 -8.37 -3.13 -21.49
C LEU A 211 -6.87 -2.99 -21.75
N ALA A 212 -6.10 -2.66 -20.71
CA ALA A 212 -4.65 -2.52 -20.81
C ALA A 212 -3.97 -3.83 -21.22
N VAL A 213 -4.40 -4.97 -20.64
CA VAL A 213 -3.89 -6.30 -20.95
C VAL A 213 -4.24 -6.71 -22.38
N LEU A 214 -5.48 -6.45 -22.84
CA LEU A 214 -5.88 -6.72 -24.23
C LEU A 214 -5.04 -5.92 -25.24
N CYS A 215 -4.82 -4.64 -24.97
CA CYS A 215 -4.00 -3.79 -25.83
C CYS A 215 -2.55 -4.29 -25.92
N LEU A 216 -1.96 -4.67 -24.78
CA LEU A 216 -0.61 -5.25 -24.73
C LEU A 216 -0.52 -6.61 -25.45
N ALA A 217 -1.55 -7.45 -25.31
CA ALA A 217 -1.61 -8.75 -25.97
C ALA A 217 -1.72 -8.61 -27.49
N TYR A 218 -2.54 -7.66 -27.96
CA TYR A 218 -2.65 -7.32 -29.38
C TYR A 218 -1.32 -6.81 -29.94
N HIS A 219 -0.66 -5.88 -29.24
CA HIS A 219 0.56 -5.24 -29.74
C HIS A 219 1.79 -6.16 -29.72
N LYS A 220 1.92 -7.03 -28.72
CA LYS A 220 3.08 -7.94 -28.59
C LYS A 220 2.81 -9.36 -29.09
N LYS A 221 1.61 -9.68 -29.60
CA LYS A 221 1.18 -11.03 -30.01
C LYS A 221 1.51 -12.11 -28.98
N ILE A 222 1.37 -11.79 -27.69
CA ILE A 222 1.69 -12.71 -26.61
C ILE A 222 0.51 -13.65 -26.41
N ASN A 223 0.76 -14.97 -26.42
CA ASN A 223 -0.23 -15.94 -25.97
C ASN A 223 -0.45 -15.77 -24.46
N ILE A 224 -1.58 -15.17 -24.09
CA ILE A 224 -1.96 -14.96 -22.70
C ILE A 224 -2.36 -16.31 -22.11
N LYS A 225 -1.44 -16.96 -21.40
CA LYS A 225 -1.81 -18.06 -20.50
C LYS A 225 -2.27 -17.44 -19.18
N VAL A 226 -3.58 -17.35 -18.99
CA VAL A 226 -4.15 -16.89 -17.71
C VAL A 226 -3.81 -17.95 -16.65
N PRO A 227 -3.08 -17.61 -15.57
CA PRO A 227 -2.77 -18.57 -14.52
C PRO A 227 -4.00 -18.76 -13.62
N VAL A 228 -5.01 -19.47 -14.13
CA VAL A 228 -6.33 -19.67 -13.50
C VAL A 228 -6.19 -20.19 -12.08
N THR A 229 -5.25 -21.11 -11.84
CA THR A 229 -4.98 -21.66 -10.50
C THR A 229 -4.50 -20.61 -9.49
N LYS A 230 -3.69 -19.64 -9.93
CA LYS A 230 -3.23 -18.54 -9.07
C LYS A 230 -4.37 -17.55 -8.80
N ALA A 231 -5.14 -17.22 -9.83
CA ALA A 231 -6.30 -16.34 -9.70
C ALA A 231 -7.35 -16.93 -8.74
N TYR A 232 -7.71 -18.19 -8.92
CA TYR A 232 -8.68 -18.89 -8.07
C TYR A 232 -8.23 -18.93 -6.60
N LYS A 233 -6.95 -19.23 -6.32
CA LYS A 233 -6.41 -19.20 -4.95
C LYS A 233 -6.54 -17.81 -4.32
N ALA A 234 -6.14 -16.76 -5.03
CA ALA A 234 -6.23 -15.39 -4.53
C ALA A 234 -7.70 -14.98 -4.26
N CYS A 235 -8.61 -15.27 -5.20
CA CYS A 235 -10.03 -15.00 -5.04
C CYS A 235 -10.66 -15.79 -3.89
N SER A 236 -10.28 -17.07 -3.71
CA SER A 236 -10.82 -17.93 -2.66
C SER A 236 -10.42 -17.46 -1.27
N VAL A 237 -9.14 -17.08 -1.07
CA VAL A 237 -8.66 -16.54 0.21
C VAL A 237 -9.40 -15.25 0.57
N LEU A 238 -9.56 -14.35 -0.40
CA LEU A 238 -10.29 -13.10 -0.20
C LEU A 238 -11.77 -13.35 0.12
N PHE A 239 -12.41 -14.28 -0.58
CA PHE A 239 -13.78 -14.71 -0.31
C PHE A 239 -13.93 -15.24 1.13
N ILE A 240 -13.04 -16.14 1.57
CA ILE A 240 -13.06 -16.68 2.93
C ILE A 240 -12.91 -15.58 3.98
N PHE A 241 -12.01 -14.60 3.76
CA PHE A 241 -11.85 -13.47 4.69
C PHE A 241 -13.09 -12.59 4.77
N ILE A 242 -13.71 -12.26 3.63
CA ILE A 242 -14.95 -11.47 3.62
C ILE A 242 -16.10 -12.27 4.25
N PHE A 243 -16.20 -13.56 3.95
CA PHE A 243 -17.22 -14.44 4.52
C PHE A 243 -17.07 -14.51 6.06
N LEU A 244 -15.87 -14.73 6.57
CA LEU A 244 -15.59 -14.76 8.00
C LEU A 244 -15.89 -13.40 8.65
N ALA A 245 -15.52 -12.29 8.01
CA ALA A 245 -15.85 -10.94 8.48
C ALA A 245 -17.36 -10.72 8.61
N GLN A 246 -18.14 -11.14 7.60
CA GLN A 246 -19.59 -11.06 7.64
C GLN A 246 -20.18 -12.00 8.70
N PHE A 247 -19.65 -13.22 8.84
CA PHE A 247 -20.06 -14.14 9.90
C PHE A 247 -19.82 -13.56 11.30
N MET A 248 -18.67 -12.92 11.54
CA MET A 248 -18.37 -12.21 12.79
C MET A 248 -19.32 -11.01 13.02
N ASN A 249 -19.77 -10.36 11.95
CA ASN A 249 -20.72 -9.24 12.03
C ASN A 249 -22.14 -9.73 12.35
N PHE A 250 -22.62 -10.80 11.69
CA PHE A 250 -23.94 -11.39 11.89
C PHE A 250 -24.08 -12.12 13.23
N SER A 251 -23.01 -12.75 13.73
CA SER A 251 -23.00 -13.43 15.03
C SER A 251 -23.02 -12.49 16.24
N GLY A 252 -22.98 -11.17 16.04
CA GLY A 252 -22.94 -10.20 17.14
C GLY A 252 -21.56 -10.06 17.80
N PHE A 253 -20.55 -10.82 17.34
CA PHE A 253 -19.22 -10.86 17.96
C PHE A 253 -18.54 -9.49 17.95
N ILE A 254 -18.60 -8.78 16.82
CA ILE A 254 -18.02 -7.44 16.67
C ILE A 254 -18.67 -6.45 17.66
N GLN A 255 -19.99 -6.52 17.82
CA GLN A 255 -20.75 -5.63 18.69
C GLN A 255 -20.42 -5.89 20.17
N ASN A 256 -20.36 -7.16 20.58
CA ASN A 256 -20.08 -7.57 21.96
C ASN A 256 -18.63 -7.29 22.37
N MET A 257 -17.65 -7.62 21.51
CA MET A 257 -16.24 -7.29 21.77
C MET A 257 -16.04 -5.78 21.89
N ALA A 258 -16.62 -5.00 20.99
CA ALA A 258 -16.50 -3.55 21.05
C ALA A 258 -17.17 -2.95 22.29
N ALA A 259 -18.32 -3.49 22.73
CA ALA A 259 -18.97 -3.07 23.96
C ALA A 259 -18.09 -3.36 25.19
N HIS A 260 -17.46 -4.53 25.24
CA HIS A 260 -16.58 -4.92 26.33
C HIS A 260 -15.27 -4.10 26.37
N ILE A 261 -14.71 -3.73 25.21
CA ILE A 261 -13.55 -2.83 25.15
C ILE A 261 -13.94 -1.43 25.63
N ASN A 262 -15.10 -0.93 25.21
CA ASN A 262 -15.58 0.39 25.58
C ASN A 262 -16.03 0.49 27.06
N SER A 263 -16.39 -0.63 27.70
CA SER A 263 -16.72 -0.65 29.13
C SER A 263 -15.49 -0.56 30.03
N GLN A 264 -14.28 -0.64 29.48
CA GLN A 264 -13.06 -0.41 30.23
C GLN A 264 -12.85 1.10 30.40
N ASN A 265 -12.86 1.60 31.64
CA ASN A 265 -12.66 3.03 31.94
C ASN A 265 -11.21 3.54 31.70
N ASN A 266 -10.31 2.68 31.20
CA ASN A 266 -8.92 3.03 30.99
C ASN A 266 -8.67 3.48 29.54
N ASP A 267 -8.60 4.79 29.33
CA ASP A 267 -8.28 5.40 28.03
C ASP A 267 -6.99 4.85 27.39
N PHE A 268 -5.98 4.51 28.21
CA PHE A 268 -4.72 3.95 27.71
C PHE A 268 -4.92 2.56 27.11
N PHE A 269 -5.77 1.74 27.73
CA PHE A 269 -6.10 0.41 27.24
C PHE A 269 -6.82 0.49 25.89
N ILE A 270 -7.83 1.36 25.77
CA ILE A 270 -8.60 1.53 24.52
C ILE A 270 -7.70 2.04 23.39
N LYS A 271 -6.79 2.99 23.69
CA LYS A 271 -5.83 3.53 22.71
C LYS A 271 -4.82 2.50 22.23
N SER A 272 -4.43 1.56 23.09
CA SER A 272 -3.41 0.55 22.80
C SER A 272 -3.99 -0.71 22.13
N ILE A 273 -5.23 -1.08 22.43
CA ILE A 273 -5.83 -2.33 21.90
C ILE A 273 -6.10 -2.25 20.40
N SER A 274 -6.52 -1.08 19.90
CA SER A 274 -6.83 -0.90 18.47
C SER A 274 -5.62 -1.14 17.56
N PRO A 275 -4.42 -0.58 17.84
CA PRO A 275 -3.25 -0.87 17.02
C PRO A 275 -2.75 -2.31 17.17
N MET A 276 -2.95 -2.95 18.32
CA MET A 276 -2.64 -4.37 18.49
C MET A 276 -3.53 -5.26 17.62
N PHE A 277 -4.84 -5.00 17.57
CA PHE A 277 -5.75 -5.74 16.68
C PHE A 277 -5.38 -5.54 15.21
N ALA A 278 -5.02 -4.32 14.83
CA ALA A 278 -4.54 -4.02 13.50
C ALA A 278 -3.25 -4.78 13.15
N MET A 279 -2.28 -4.80 14.07
CA MET A 279 -1.05 -5.55 13.91
C MET A 279 -1.32 -7.06 13.81
N LEU A 280 -2.18 -7.61 14.67
CA LEU A 280 -2.61 -9.01 14.64
C LEU A 280 -3.31 -9.36 13.33
N SER A 281 -4.22 -8.51 12.85
CA SER A 281 -4.94 -8.74 11.60
C SER A 281 -4.00 -8.78 10.40
N GLY A 282 -3.07 -7.81 10.32
CA GLY A 282 -2.05 -7.75 9.28
C GLY A 282 -1.04 -8.91 9.37
N PHE A 283 -0.75 -9.39 10.58
CA PHE A 283 0.14 -10.53 10.80
C PHE A 283 -0.49 -11.85 10.37
N ILE A 284 -1.75 -12.12 10.77
CA ILE A 284 -2.49 -13.35 10.48
C ILE A 284 -2.79 -13.46 8.99
N THR A 285 -3.28 -12.38 8.38
CA THR A 285 -3.73 -12.41 6.98
C THR A 285 -2.60 -12.17 5.98
N GLY A 286 -1.48 -11.61 6.44
CA GLY A 286 -0.36 -11.22 5.58
C GLY A 286 -0.67 -10.08 4.60
N SER A 287 -1.89 -9.53 4.58
CA SER A 287 -2.39 -8.56 3.60
C SER A 287 -3.33 -7.54 4.26
N ASN A 288 -3.20 -6.25 3.91
CA ASN A 288 -4.08 -5.21 4.46
C ASN A 288 -5.54 -5.40 4.06
N LEU A 289 -5.79 -5.95 2.87
CA LEU A 289 -7.15 -6.21 2.41
C LEU A 289 -7.85 -7.27 3.28
N GLY A 290 -7.16 -8.36 3.60
CA GLY A 290 -7.66 -9.39 4.51
C GLY A 290 -7.76 -8.88 5.95
N GLY A 291 -6.74 -8.15 6.43
CA GLY A 291 -6.72 -7.59 7.78
C GLY A 291 -7.86 -6.59 8.03
N ASN A 292 -8.14 -5.72 7.05
CA ASN A 292 -9.26 -4.79 7.10
C ASN A 292 -10.60 -5.52 7.02
N ALA A 293 -10.70 -6.57 6.18
CA ALA A 293 -11.91 -7.39 6.14
C ALA A 293 -12.25 -7.94 7.54
N LEU A 294 -11.28 -8.56 8.21
CA LEU A 294 -11.54 -9.27 9.47
C LEU A 294 -11.78 -8.36 10.69
N LEU A 295 -10.93 -7.37 10.92
CA LEU A 295 -10.88 -6.68 12.24
C LEU A 295 -11.22 -5.19 12.19
N MET A 296 -11.41 -4.58 11.01
CA MET A 296 -11.73 -3.15 10.91
C MET A 296 -13.09 -2.82 11.53
N GLY A 297 -14.05 -3.75 11.49
CA GLY A 297 -15.35 -3.60 12.17
C GLY A 297 -15.23 -3.47 13.69
N ILE A 298 -14.32 -4.22 14.33
CA ILE A 298 -14.08 -4.17 15.78
C ILE A 298 -13.43 -2.83 16.16
N GLN A 299 -12.53 -2.33 15.30
CA GLN A 299 -11.84 -1.05 15.52
C GLN A 299 -12.75 0.18 15.37
N LYS A 300 -13.87 0.07 14.65
CA LYS A 300 -14.80 1.18 14.34
C LYS A 300 -15.36 1.88 15.58
N LYS A 301 -15.80 1.12 16.59
CA LYS A 301 -16.49 1.63 17.79
C LYS A 301 -15.55 2.33 18.80
N PRO A 302 -14.44 1.70 19.27
CA PRO A 302 -13.45 2.40 20.10
C PRO A 302 -12.71 3.51 19.31
N GLY A 303 -12.59 3.33 17.98
CA GLY A 303 -12.03 4.34 17.08
C GLY A 303 -12.75 5.68 17.18
N ARG A 304 -14.10 5.73 17.31
CA ARG A 304 -14.89 6.98 17.31
C ARG A 304 -14.39 8.06 18.28
N ILE A 305 -13.80 7.64 19.40
CA ILE A 305 -13.29 8.53 20.44
C ILE A 305 -11.78 8.82 20.26
N TYR A 306 -11.01 7.88 19.69
CA TYR A 306 -9.53 7.96 19.61
C TYR A 306 -8.93 7.61 18.23
N TRP A 307 -9.63 8.02 17.16
CA TRP A 307 -9.36 7.71 15.73
C TRP A 307 -7.95 8.03 15.21
N ARG A 308 -7.13 8.78 15.96
CA ARG A 308 -5.75 9.10 15.58
C ARG A 308 -4.84 7.87 15.57
N LEU A 309 -5.13 6.79 16.30
CA LEU A 309 -4.23 5.63 16.43
C LEU A 309 -4.62 4.40 15.59
N VAL A 310 -5.93 4.20 15.34
CA VAL A 310 -6.47 3.01 14.65
C VAL A 310 -5.93 2.87 13.22
N ALA A 311 -5.90 3.99 12.49
CA ALA A 311 -5.42 4.01 11.10
C ALA A 311 -3.89 3.96 10.99
N ILE A 312 -3.14 4.29 12.06
CA ILE A 312 -1.67 4.18 12.07
C ILE A 312 -1.29 2.72 11.86
N PHE A 313 -1.90 1.80 12.61
CA PHE A 313 -1.49 0.40 12.64
C PHE A 313 -2.33 -0.50 11.75
N GLY A 314 -3.61 -0.18 11.50
CA GLY A 314 -4.49 -0.97 10.61
C GLY A 314 -3.91 -1.14 9.21
N ASN A 315 -3.12 -0.15 8.79
CA ASN A 315 -2.49 -0.11 7.49
C ASN A 315 -0.95 -0.17 7.52
N SER A 316 -0.29 -0.13 8.68
CA SER A 316 1.17 -0.26 8.77
C SER A 316 1.55 -1.64 9.31
N LYS A 317 2.40 -2.35 8.56
CA LYS A 317 2.91 -3.64 8.99
C LYS A 317 3.91 -3.47 10.12
N CYS A 318 3.54 -3.93 11.31
CA CYS A 318 4.48 -4.33 12.36
C CYS A 318 5.32 -5.57 12.00
N ARG A 319 5.04 -6.26 10.87
CA ARG A 319 5.82 -7.43 10.43
C ARG A 319 7.28 -7.06 10.08
N VAL A 320 7.51 -5.88 9.49
CA VAL A 320 8.87 -5.40 9.17
C VAL A 320 9.63 -5.01 10.44
N TRP A 321 8.93 -4.47 11.43
CA TRP A 321 9.49 -4.09 12.73
C TRP A 321 9.91 -5.29 13.56
N LEU A 322 9.03 -6.29 13.74
CA LEU A 322 9.38 -7.50 14.47
C LEU A 322 10.35 -8.40 13.69
N CYS A 323 10.26 -8.54 12.37
CA CYS A 323 11.24 -9.35 11.64
C CYS A 323 12.64 -8.74 11.67
N CYS A 324 12.83 -7.42 11.47
CA CYS A 324 14.17 -6.83 11.56
C CYS A 324 14.79 -6.98 12.97
N ILE A 325 13.99 -6.84 14.03
CA ILE A 325 14.44 -7.01 15.42
C ILE A 325 14.66 -8.50 15.78
N CYS A 326 13.76 -9.40 15.36
CA CYS A 326 13.88 -10.84 15.60
C CYS A 326 14.96 -11.51 14.75
N PHE A 327 15.26 -11.03 13.54
CA PHE A 327 16.34 -11.59 12.71
C PHE A 327 17.70 -11.27 13.32
N ASP A 328 17.88 -10.09 13.92
CA ASP A 328 19.10 -9.78 14.67
C ASP A 328 19.20 -10.64 15.96
N ALA A 329 18.09 -10.93 16.64
CA ALA A 329 18.08 -11.86 17.78
C ALA A 329 18.38 -13.33 17.38
N TYR A 330 17.89 -13.79 16.22
CA TYR A 330 18.12 -15.14 15.71
C TYR A 330 19.54 -15.33 15.17
N TYR A 331 20.13 -14.31 14.54
CA TYR A 331 21.49 -14.36 14.00
C TYR A 331 22.56 -14.23 15.11
N TYR A 332 22.32 -13.41 16.14
CA TYR A 332 23.19 -13.40 17.34
C TYR A 332 23.15 -14.73 18.10
N SER A 333 22.01 -15.43 18.10
CA SER A 333 21.93 -16.79 18.64
C SER A 333 22.60 -17.84 17.76
N TYR A 334 22.84 -17.60 16.46
CA TYR A 334 23.53 -18.57 15.59
C TYR A 334 25.05 -18.37 15.54
N GLN A 335 25.54 -17.15 15.72
CA GLN A 335 26.99 -16.87 15.81
C GLN A 335 27.62 -17.32 17.13
N ASN A 336 26.84 -17.56 18.19
CA ASN A 336 27.36 -18.08 19.46
C ASN A 336 27.42 -19.62 19.51
N TYR A 337 27.01 -20.32 18.44
CA TYR A 337 27.01 -21.79 18.36
C TYR A 337 27.76 -22.35 17.13
N CYS A 338 28.54 -21.51 16.42
CA CYS A 338 29.49 -21.95 15.39
C CYS A 338 30.90 -21.49 15.73
#